data_AF-A0AAN8QRF8-F1
#
_entry.id   AF-A0AAN8QRF8-F1
#
_cell.length_a   1.000
_cell.length_b   1.000
_cell.length_c   1.000
_cell.angle_alpha   90.00
_cell.angle_beta   90.00
_cell.angle_gamma   90.00
#
_symmetry.space_group_name_H-M   'P 1'
#
loop_
_entity.id
_entity.type
_entity.pdbx_description
1 polymer ?
#
loop_
_entity_poly.entity_id
_entity_poly.type
_entity_poly.pdbx_seq_one_letter_code
_entity_poly.pdbx_strand_id
1 'polypeptide(L)'
;MPTPTQNMDGNLPLTQSSYCTVVDTKDQSKLICYTHTKSGIFIVGLTNASDVWCTDFTEETLNQFRQKFALKSTEDYILKIKSACGSGSVSVSVQDTSAVLYVGASPGGLSVTLSRLKEQEAKEVLRELLFRMADSLTHLNNTAGPASFSPGKSPHKRNTDFEPRKRQQSGQNMAVKKRLPGDSLINPGTKRKRQATGVAFDDEDD
;
A
#
# COMPACT_ATOMS: atom_id res chain seq x y z
N MET A 1 -1.24 -4.16 -52.24
CA MET A 1 -1.47 -5.14 -51.16
C MET A 1 -0.39 -4.94 -50.10
N PRO A 2 -0.62 -4.15 -49.05
CA PRO A 2 0.30 -4.09 -47.92
C PRO A 2 -0.15 -5.05 -46.81
N THR A 3 0.79 -5.84 -46.33
CA THR A 3 0.73 -6.69 -45.14
C THR A 3 0.40 -5.88 -43.88
N PRO A 4 -0.46 -6.38 -42.97
CA PRO A 4 -0.67 -5.72 -41.69
C PRO A 4 0.48 -6.08 -40.74
N THR A 5 1.21 -5.06 -40.34
CA THR A 5 2.23 -5.07 -39.30
C THR A 5 1.59 -5.53 -37.98
N GLN A 6 2.12 -6.61 -37.42
CA GLN A 6 1.72 -7.14 -36.12
C GLN A 6 2.22 -6.18 -35.04
N ASN A 7 1.32 -5.36 -34.48
CA ASN A 7 1.59 -4.60 -33.28
C ASN A 7 1.81 -5.58 -32.13
N MET A 8 3.05 -5.72 -31.69
CA MET A 8 3.36 -6.30 -30.38
C MET A 8 3.05 -5.25 -29.32
N ASP A 9 1.78 -5.17 -28.94
CA ASP A 9 1.34 -4.45 -27.75
C ASP A 9 1.86 -5.19 -26.50
N GLY A 10 3.10 -4.87 -26.11
CA GLY A 10 3.73 -5.24 -24.85
C GLY A 10 3.21 -4.41 -23.67
N ASN A 11 1.90 -4.13 -23.64
CA ASN A 11 1.25 -3.45 -22.54
C ASN A 11 0.07 -4.30 -22.07
N LEU A 12 0.38 -5.47 -21.50
CA LEU A 12 -0.61 -6.26 -20.80
C LEU A 12 -1.04 -5.45 -19.56
N PRO A 13 -2.31 -5.07 -19.42
CA PRO A 13 -2.71 -4.16 -18.35
C PRO A 13 -2.38 -4.80 -16.99
N LEU A 14 -1.67 -4.04 -16.14
CA LEU A 14 -1.31 -4.36 -14.75
C LEU A 14 -2.51 -4.81 -13.88
N THR A 15 -3.74 -4.69 -14.39
CA THR A 15 -4.99 -5.17 -13.77
C THR A 15 -5.06 -6.69 -13.66
N GLN A 16 -4.27 -7.44 -14.43
CA GLN A 16 -4.36 -8.90 -14.47
C GLN A 16 -3.54 -9.64 -13.40
N SER A 17 -2.64 -8.94 -12.70
CA SER A 17 -1.85 -9.52 -11.63
C SER A 17 -2.28 -9.02 -10.24
N SER A 18 -2.17 -9.90 -9.25
CA SER A 18 -2.41 -9.56 -7.84
C SER A 18 -1.34 -10.19 -6.98
N TYR A 19 -0.95 -9.50 -5.91
CA TYR A 19 0.02 -9.97 -4.93
C TYR A 19 -0.52 -9.66 -3.54
N CYS A 20 -0.41 -10.60 -2.61
CA CYS A 20 -0.69 -10.36 -1.20
C CYS A 20 0.14 -11.29 -0.32
N THR A 21 0.35 -10.91 0.94
CA THR A 21 0.99 -11.80 1.91
C THR A 21 -0.09 -12.63 2.60
N VAL A 22 0.17 -13.93 2.76
CA VAL A 22 -0.68 -14.88 3.49
C VAL A 22 0.14 -15.58 4.55
N VAL A 23 -0.52 -16.18 5.54
CA VAL A 23 0.14 -16.85 6.67
C VAL A 23 -0.15 -18.34 6.62
N ASP A 24 0.89 -19.16 6.80
CA ASP A 24 0.72 -20.59 7.00
C ASP A 24 0.13 -20.87 8.37
N THR A 25 -0.97 -21.60 8.37
CA THR A 25 -1.68 -22.06 9.56
C THR A 25 -0.81 -22.93 10.46
N LYS A 26 0.18 -23.65 9.92
CA LYS A 26 1.00 -24.59 10.66
C LYS A 26 2.08 -23.91 11.50
N ASP A 27 2.84 -22.98 10.91
CA ASP A 27 4.03 -22.40 11.53
C ASP A 27 4.03 -20.86 11.59
N GLN A 28 2.95 -20.23 11.13
CA GLN A 28 2.79 -18.77 11.07
C GLN A 28 3.81 -18.06 10.16
N SER A 29 4.50 -18.80 9.29
CA SER A 29 5.38 -18.22 8.28
C SER A 29 4.59 -17.39 7.27
N LYS A 30 5.23 -16.35 6.73
CA LYS A 30 4.64 -15.50 5.69
C LYS A 30 4.99 -16.03 4.31
N LEU A 31 3.98 -16.13 3.47
CA LEU A 31 4.12 -16.49 2.05
C LEU A 31 3.56 -15.37 1.18
N ILE A 32 4.04 -15.29 -0.05
CA ILE A 32 3.43 -14.46 -1.10
C ILE A 32 2.42 -15.31 -1.84
N CYS A 33 1.16 -14.89 -1.84
CA CYS A 33 0.13 -15.35 -2.76
C CYS A 33 0.10 -14.41 -3.96
N TYR A 34 0.15 -14.97 -5.16
CA TYR A 34 0.05 -14.20 -6.38
C TYR A 34 -0.93 -14.81 -7.37
N THR A 35 -1.52 -13.97 -8.19
CA THR A 35 -2.33 -14.37 -9.34
C THR A 35 -1.80 -13.68 -10.58
N HIS A 36 -1.79 -14.37 -11.71
CA HIS A 36 -1.53 -13.76 -13.01
C HIS A 36 -2.12 -14.63 -14.12
N THR A 37 -2.21 -14.07 -15.32
CA THR A 37 -2.57 -14.82 -16.51
C THR A 37 -1.34 -15.01 -17.37
N LYS A 38 -1.03 -16.26 -17.74
CA LYS A 38 0.08 -16.61 -18.65
C LYS A 38 -0.51 -17.34 -19.85
N SER A 39 -0.32 -16.78 -21.05
CA SER A 39 -0.83 -17.36 -22.30
C SER A 39 -2.34 -17.66 -22.28
N GLY A 40 -3.13 -16.80 -21.63
CA GLY A 40 -4.58 -16.97 -21.48
C GLY A 40 -5.01 -17.90 -20.35
N ILE A 41 -4.07 -18.59 -19.69
CA ILE A 41 -4.34 -19.47 -18.56
C ILE A 41 -4.17 -18.70 -17.26
N PHE A 42 -5.21 -18.74 -16.43
CA PHE A 42 -5.18 -18.15 -15.10
C PHE A 42 -4.36 -19.02 -14.14
N ILE A 43 -3.44 -18.40 -13.40
CA ILE A 43 -2.57 -19.08 -12.45
C ILE A 43 -2.70 -18.42 -11.08
N VAL A 44 -2.93 -19.23 -10.06
CA VAL A 44 -2.70 -18.86 -8.66
C VAL A 44 -1.43 -19.55 -8.19
N GLY A 45 -0.56 -18.81 -7.52
CA GLY A 45 0.66 -19.35 -6.97
C GLY A 45 0.95 -18.85 -5.56
N LEU A 46 1.78 -19.63 -4.87
CA LEU A 46 2.29 -19.36 -3.54
C LEU A 46 3.81 -19.51 -3.55
N THR A 47 4.50 -18.67 -2.79
CA THR A 47 5.93 -18.85 -2.56
C THR A 47 6.35 -18.36 -1.18
N ASN A 48 7.28 -19.09 -0.56
CA ASN A 48 8.01 -18.68 0.64
C ASN A 48 9.38 -18.06 0.29
N ALA A 49 9.56 -17.63 -0.96
CA ALA A 49 10.82 -17.15 -1.55
C ALA A 49 11.93 -18.20 -1.72
N SER A 50 11.63 -19.48 -1.51
CA SER A 50 12.50 -20.63 -1.83
C SER A 50 11.77 -21.59 -2.77
N ASP A 51 10.62 -22.08 -2.31
CA ASP A 51 9.73 -22.97 -3.02
C ASP A 51 8.58 -22.20 -3.67
N VAL A 52 8.03 -22.80 -4.72
CA VAL A 52 6.87 -22.27 -5.44
C VAL A 52 5.84 -23.37 -5.60
N TRP A 53 4.60 -23.05 -5.27
CA TRP A 53 3.43 -23.88 -5.55
C TRP A 53 2.53 -23.15 -6.53
N CYS A 54 2.02 -23.86 -7.54
CA CYS A 54 1.11 -23.30 -8.55
C CYS A 54 -0.10 -24.19 -8.72
N THR A 55 -1.20 -23.59 -9.16
CA THR A 55 -2.34 -24.34 -9.71
C THR A 55 -1.96 -24.96 -11.04
N ASP A 56 -2.36 -26.21 -11.25
CA ASP A 56 -2.24 -26.98 -12.49
C ASP A 56 -3.50 -26.87 -13.35
N PHE A 57 -4.10 -25.67 -13.41
CA PHE A 57 -5.34 -25.45 -14.14
C PHE A 57 -5.19 -25.78 -15.63
N THR A 58 -5.95 -26.77 -16.05
CA THR A 58 -6.41 -26.95 -17.43
C THR A 58 -7.67 -26.11 -17.67
N GLU A 59 -8.03 -25.89 -18.92
CA GLU A 59 -9.30 -25.20 -19.25
C GLU A 59 -10.50 -25.91 -18.60
N GLU A 60 -10.51 -27.24 -18.62
CA GLU A 60 -11.56 -28.06 -18.01
C GLU A 60 -11.62 -27.88 -16.48
N THR A 61 -10.49 -28.01 -15.78
CA THR A 61 -10.46 -27.90 -14.31
C THR A 61 -10.79 -26.48 -13.86
N LEU A 62 -10.38 -25.46 -14.61
CA LEU A 62 -10.77 -24.08 -14.35
C LEU A 62 -12.28 -23.88 -14.55
N ASN A 63 -12.88 -24.48 -15.58
CA ASN A 63 -14.33 -24.43 -15.80
C ASN A 63 -15.10 -25.11 -14.66
N GLN A 64 -14.67 -26.32 -14.25
CA GLN A 64 -15.25 -27.04 -13.12
C GLN A 64 -15.14 -26.23 -11.82
N PHE A 65 -13.99 -25.59 -11.60
CA PHE A 65 -13.75 -24.73 -10.46
C PHE A 65 -14.70 -23.51 -10.44
N ARG A 66 -14.90 -22.84 -11.58
CA ARG A 66 -15.87 -21.73 -11.69
C ARG A 66 -17.29 -22.18 -11.35
N GLN A 67 -17.71 -23.35 -11.83
CA GLN A 67 -19.03 -23.91 -11.51
C GLN A 67 -19.16 -24.24 -10.02
N LYS A 68 -18.16 -24.89 -9.42
CA LYS A 68 -18.13 -25.27 -8.00
C LYS A 68 -18.34 -24.08 -7.06
N PHE A 69 -17.81 -22.91 -7.44
CA PHE A 69 -17.85 -21.70 -6.61
C PHE A 69 -18.77 -20.60 -7.16
N ALA A 70 -19.62 -20.93 -8.15
CA ALA A 70 -20.57 -20.02 -8.79
C ALA A 70 -19.93 -18.70 -9.29
N LEU A 71 -18.71 -18.77 -9.83
CA LEU A 71 -17.95 -17.64 -10.37
C LEU A 71 -18.32 -17.41 -11.85
N LYS A 72 -18.60 -16.17 -12.25
CA LYS A 72 -19.02 -15.86 -13.64
C LYS A 72 -17.84 -15.69 -14.57
N SER A 73 -16.68 -15.26 -14.04
CA SER A 73 -15.44 -15.13 -14.81
C SER A 73 -14.19 -15.35 -13.96
N THR A 74 -13.03 -15.34 -14.60
CA THR A 74 -11.72 -15.36 -13.93
C THR A 74 -11.47 -14.08 -13.13
N GLU A 75 -11.97 -12.94 -13.60
CA GLU A 75 -11.85 -11.65 -12.93
C GLU A 75 -12.59 -11.65 -11.58
N ASP A 76 -13.77 -12.26 -11.51
CA ASP A 76 -14.51 -12.44 -10.25
C ASP A 76 -13.65 -13.22 -9.24
N TYR A 77 -12.89 -14.19 -9.72
CA TYR A 77 -12.01 -14.98 -8.88
C TYR A 77 -10.84 -14.14 -8.34
N ILE A 78 -10.17 -13.39 -9.21
CA ILE A 78 -9.08 -12.47 -8.83
C ILE A 78 -9.57 -11.46 -7.79
N LEU A 79 -10.76 -10.89 -8.00
CA LEU A 79 -11.39 -9.94 -7.09
C LEU A 79 -11.69 -10.57 -5.73
N LYS A 80 -12.17 -11.82 -5.69
CA LYS A 80 -12.43 -12.55 -4.45
C LYS A 80 -11.14 -12.78 -3.65
N ILE A 81 -10.06 -13.21 -4.31
CA ILE A 81 -8.74 -13.35 -3.66
C ILE A 81 -8.27 -12.00 -3.12
N LYS A 82 -8.28 -10.95 -3.96
CA LYS A 82 -7.87 -9.59 -3.57
C LYS A 82 -8.63 -9.09 -2.35
N SER A 83 -9.95 -9.21 -2.35
CA SER A 83 -10.81 -8.78 -1.25
C SER A 83 -10.54 -9.56 0.04
N ALA A 84 -10.35 -10.88 -0.07
CA ALA A 84 -10.01 -11.72 1.08
C ALA A 84 -8.63 -11.37 1.65
N CYS A 85 -7.63 -11.12 0.81
CA CYS A 85 -6.31 -10.68 1.26
C CYS A 85 -6.40 -9.35 2.02
N GLY A 86 -7.15 -8.37 1.50
CA GLY A 86 -7.32 -7.06 2.15
C GLY A 86 -8.10 -7.09 3.47
N SER A 87 -8.93 -8.11 3.67
CA SER A 87 -9.71 -8.33 4.90
C SER A 87 -9.06 -9.34 5.86
N GLY A 88 -7.89 -9.89 5.54
CA GLY A 88 -7.21 -10.90 6.36
C GLY A 88 -7.91 -12.25 6.41
N SER A 89 -8.83 -12.52 5.49
CA SER A 89 -9.61 -13.77 5.41
C SER A 89 -8.96 -14.80 4.49
N VAL A 90 -7.63 -14.81 4.41
CA VAL A 90 -6.86 -15.77 3.61
C VAL A 90 -5.85 -16.47 4.49
N SER A 91 -5.79 -17.79 4.36
CA SER A 91 -4.79 -18.62 5.04
C SER A 91 -4.33 -19.73 4.14
N VAL A 92 -3.16 -20.30 4.44
CA VAL A 92 -2.61 -21.44 3.70
C VAL A 92 -2.25 -22.56 4.64
N SER A 93 -2.35 -23.80 4.17
CA SER A 93 -1.73 -24.97 4.79
C SER A 93 -0.70 -25.53 3.81
N VAL A 94 0.58 -25.43 4.15
CA VAL A 94 1.67 -25.94 3.31
C VAL A 94 2.05 -27.37 3.73
N GLN A 95 2.27 -28.22 2.74
CA GLN A 95 2.78 -29.59 2.85
C GLN A 95 4.02 -29.76 1.94
N ASP A 96 4.71 -30.88 2.04
CA ASP A 96 5.98 -31.11 1.36
C ASP A 96 5.89 -30.96 -0.18
N THR A 97 4.80 -31.45 -0.77
CA THR A 97 4.58 -31.49 -2.22
C THR A 97 3.37 -30.67 -2.68
N SER A 98 2.57 -30.15 -1.76
CA SER A 98 1.33 -29.45 -2.07
C SER A 98 1.04 -28.33 -1.07
N ALA A 99 0.17 -27.42 -1.44
CA ALA A 99 -0.35 -26.39 -0.54
C ALA A 99 -1.85 -26.21 -0.79
N VAL A 100 -2.60 -25.86 0.25
CA VAL A 100 -4.02 -25.50 0.11
C VAL A 100 -4.21 -24.06 0.53
N LEU A 101 -4.70 -23.23 -0.39
CA LEU A 101 -5.08 -21.85 -0.15
C LEU A 101 -6.57 -21.78 0.20
N TYR A 102 -6.87 -21.19 1.35
CA TYR A 102 -8.24 -20.95 1.84
C TYR A 102 -8.56 -19.46 1.71
N VAL A 103 -9.67 -19.13 1.06
CA VAL A 103 -10.07 -17.76 0.73
C VAL A 103 -11.51 -17.53 1.20
N GLY A 104 -11.67 -16.67 2.19
CA GLY A 104 -12.95 -16.34 2.83
C GLY A 104 -13.31 -17.27 3.99
N ALA A 105 -14.33 -16.88 4.76
CA ALA A 105 -14.84 -17.65 5.88
C ALA A 105 -15.81 -18.77 5.44
N SER A 106 -15.91 -19.82 6.25
CA SER A 106 -16.90 -20.90 6.09
C SER A 106 -18.24 -20.50 6.72
N PRO A 107 -19.41 -20.91 6.18
CA PRO A 107 -19.62 -21.69 4.95
C PRO A 107 -19.52 -20.82 3.67
N GLY A 108 -18.99 -21.39 2.58
CA GLY A 108 -18.84 -20.69 1.28
C GLY A 108 -17.42 -20.16 0.97
N GLY A 109 -16.49 -20.42 1.88
CA GLY A 109 -15.06 -20.22 1.67
C GLY A 109 -14.55 -21.04 0.48
N LEU A 110 -13.68 -20.44 -0.31
CA LEU A 110 -13.01 -21.07 -1.43
C LEU A 110 -11.78 -21.84 -0.93
N SER A 111 -11.55 -23.03 -1.47
CA SER A 111 -10.30 -23.76 -1.29
C SER A 111 -9.67 -24.12 -2.63
N VAL A 112 -8.36 -23.95 -2.73
CA VAL A 112 -7.57 -24.18 -3.95
C VAL A 112 -6.39 -25.05 -3.57
N THR A 113 -6.21 -26.15 -4.28
CA THR A 113 -5.01 -26.99 -4.12
C THR A 113 -3.96 -26.54 -5.12
N LEU A 114 -2.72 -26.46 -4.68
CA LEU A 114 -1.55 -26.09 -5.47
C LEU A 114 -0.50 -27.18 -5.35
N SER A 115 0.21 -27.43 -6.44
CA SER A 115 1.27 -28.42 -6.54
C SER A 115 2.62 -27.74 -6.52
N ARG A 116 3.58 -28.31 -5.77
CA ARG A 116 4.96 -27.78 -5.72
C ARG A 116 5.63 -27.95 -7.07
N LEU A 117 6.25 -26.89 -7.56
CA LEU A 117 7.04 -26.91 -8.78
C LEU A 117 8.39 -27.60 -8.55
N LYS A 118 8.98 -28.11 -9.63
CA LYS A 118 10.37 -28.60 -9.60
C LYS A 118 11.33 -27.42 -9.43
N GLU A 119 12.50 -27.67 -8.84
CA GLU A 119 13.45 -26.61 -8.49
C GLU A 119 13.82 -25.69 -9.66
N GLN A 120 14.08 -26.26 -10.84
CA GLN A 120 14.43 -25.48 -12.03
C GLN A 120 13.28 -24.54 -12.47
N GLU A 121 12.05 -25.06 -12.48
CA GLU A 121 10.86 -24.30 -12.85
C GLU A 121 10.53 -23.24 -11.79
N ALA A 122 10.66 -23.59 -10.51
CA ALA A 122 10.47 -22.68 -9.39
C ALA A 122 11.41 -21.47 -9.46
N LYS A 123 12.69 -21.69 -9.81
CA LYS A 123 13.67 -20.61 -9.99
C LYS A 123 13.26 -19.65 -11.11
N GLU A 124 12.78 -20.17 -12.24
CA GLU A 124 12.33 -19.36 -13.36
C GLU A 124 11.10 -18.53 -12.99
N VAL A 125 10.11 -19.15 -12.33
CA VAL A 125 8.89 -18.48 -11.87
C VAL A 125 9.21 -17.42 -10.81
N LEU A 126 10.08 -17.72 -9.83
CA LEU A 126 10.45 -16.79 -8.78
C LEU A 126 11.20 -15.57 -9.35
N ARG A 127 12.09 -15.80 -10.32
CA ARG A 127 12.79 -14.73 -11.04
C ARG A 127 11.81 -13.83 -11.77
N GLU A 128 10.90 -14.41 -12.55
CA GLU A 128 9.86 -13.67 -13.29
C GLU A 128 8.95 -12.89 -12.33
N LEU A 129 8.51 -13.52 -11.25
CA LEU A 129 7.67 -12.90 -10.22
C LEU A 129 8.35 -11.68 -9.58
N LEU A 130 9.64 -11.79 -9.25
CA LEU A 130 10.40 -10.70 -8.64
C LEU A 130 10.50 -9.48 -9.56
N PHE A 131 10.85 -9.69 -10.84
CA PHE A 131 10.88 -8.60 -11.81
C PHE A 131 9.50 -8.00 -12.04
N ARG A 132 8.46 -8.83 -12.17
CA ARG A 132 7.09 -8.35 -12.37
C ARG A 132 6.58 -7.54 -11.17
N MET A 133 6.92 -7.92 -9.94
CA MET A 133 6.61 -7.13 -8.75
C MET A 133 7.37 -5.81 -8.73
N ALA A 134 8.66 -5.82 -9.09
CA ALA A 134 9.46 -4.59 -9.19
C ALA A 134 8.89 -3.61 -10.23
N ASP A 135 8.54 -4.10 -11.43
CA ASP A 135 7.89 -3.31 -12.47
C ASP A 135 6.53 -2.77 -12.02
N SER A 136 5.73 -3.59 -11.32
CA SER A 136 4.44 -3.15 -10.78
C SER A 136 4.60 -1.98 -9.79
N LEU A 137 5.65 -1.99 -8.98
CA LEU A 137 5.94 -0.91 -8.03
C LEU A 137 6.42 0.37 -8.72
N THR A 138 7.26 0.27 -9.75
CA THR A 138 7.72 1.44 -10.52
C THR A 138 6.55 2.11 -11.25
N HIS A 139 5.67 1.33 -11.87
CA HIS A 139 4.45 1.84 -12.50
C HIS A 139 3.49 2.50 -11.50
N LEU A 140 3.30 1.90 -10.31
CA LEU A 140 2.46 2.49 -9.28
C LEU A 140 3.00 3.86 -8.83
N ASN A 141 4.31 3.99 -8.66
CA ASN A 141 4.95 5.25 -8.30
C ASN A 141 4.86 6.32 -9.40
N ASN A 142 4.84 5.90 -10.67
CA ASN A 142 4.68 6.82 -11.81
C ASN A 142 3.23 7.25 -12.03
N THR A 143 2.26 6.41 -11.65
CA THR A 143 0.81 6.67 -11.81
C THR A 143 0.23 7.42 -10.61
N ALA A 144 0.78 7.19 -9.42
CA ALA A 144 0.66 8.09 -8.30
C ALA A 144 1.47 9.35 -8.63
N GLY A 145 0.87 10.30 -9.37
CA GLY A 145 1.47 11.61 -9.59
C GLY A 145 1.97 12.21 -8.27
N PRO A 146 2.89 13.18 -8.28
CA PRO A 146 3.52 13.70 -7.06
C PRO A 146 2.41 13.97 -6.05
N ALA A 147 2.44 13.25 -4.93
CA ALA A 147 1.49 13.47 -3.86
C ALA A 147 1.52 14.97 -3.59
N SER A 148 0.44 15.64 -3.92
CA SER A 148 0.27 17.06 -3.62
C SER A 148 0.21 17.14 -2.10
N PHE A 149 1.39 17.21 -1.47
CA PHE A 149 1.57 17.70 -0.12
C PHE A 149 1.33 19.21 -0.13
N SER A 150 0.21 19.65 -0.71
CA SER A 150 -0.35 20.93 -0.36
C SER A 150 -1.05 20.69 0.97
N PRO A 151 -0.72 21.42 2.05
CA PRO A 151 -1.49 21.39 3.30
C PRO A 151 -2.88 21.99 2.99
N GLY A 152 -3.74 21.19 2.37
CA GLY A 152 -5.11 21.53 2.08
C GLY A 152 -5.83 21.67 3.41
N LYS A 153 -6.10 22.92 3.80
CA LYS A 153 -7.07 23.23 4.85
C LYS A 153 -8.37 22.53 4.48
N SER A 154 -8.71 21.45 5.18
CA SER A 154 -10.03 20.84 5.04
C SER A 154 -11.10 21.87 5.41
N PRO A 155 -12.19 22.04 4.65
CA PRO A 155 -13.38 22.70 5.16
C PRO A 155 -14.08 21.67 6.06
N HIS A 156 -13.57 21.47 7.28
CA HIS A 156 -14.37 20.84 8.31
C HIS A 156 -15.54 21.77 8.60
N LYS A 157 -16.73 21.39 8.09
CA LYS A 157 -18.00 21.67 8.76
C LYS A 157 -17.90 21.07 10.16
N ARG A 158 -17.38 21.85 11.11
CA ARG A 158 -17.65 21.67 12.53
C ARG A 158 -18.78 22.63 12.87
N ASN A 159 -19.98 22.08 13.00
CA ASN A 159 -20.99 22.65 13.87
C ASN A 159 -20.44 22.55 15.29
N THR A 160 -19.86 23.65 15.78
CA THR A 160 -19.67 23.90 17.21
C THR A 160 -19.84 25.40 17.38
N ASP A 161 -21.01 25.78 17.86
CA ASP A 161 -21.29 27.11 18.39
C ASP A 161 -20.22 27.48 19.42
N PHE A 162 -19.34 28.39 19.05
CA PHE A 162 -18.59 29.19 20.01
C PHE A 162 -18.80 30.64 19.63
N GLU A 163 -19.95 31.15 20.03
CA GLU A 163 -20.23 32.58 20.08
C GLU A 163 -19.18 33.25 20.98
N PRO A 164 -18.49 34.31 20.53
CA PRO A 164 -17.57 35.04 21.38
C PRO A 164 -18.39 35.78 22.43
N ARG A 165 -18.40 35.27 23.66
CA ARG A 165 -19.01 35.95 24.80
C ARG A 165 -18.44 37.36 24.90
N LYS A 166 -19.23 38.36 24.48
CA LYS A 166 -18.97 39.78 24.76
C LYS A 166 -18.95 39.97 26.27
N ARG A 167 -17.77 39.90 26.88
CA ARG A 167 -17.57 40.51 28.20
C ARG A 167 -17.42 42.01 27.98
N GLN A 168 -18.49 42.74 28.31
CA GLN A 168 -18.38 44.15 28.65
C GLN A 168 -17.42 44.27 29.84
N GLN A 169 -16.24 44.81 29.58
CA GLN A 169 -15.48 45.49 30.63
C GLN A 169 -14.99 46.83 30.07
N SER A 170 -15.52 47.84 30.73
CA SER A 170 -15.23 49.27 30.67
C SER A 170 -13.74 49.59 30.48
N GLY A 171 -13.48 50.55 29.59
CA GLY A 171 -12.35 51.48 29.74
C GLY A 171 -11.12 51.25 28.87
N GLN A 172 -10.83 52.27 28.05
CA GLN A 172 -9.54 52.64 27.45
C GLN A 172 -9.16 51.99 26.12
N ASN A 173 -9.33 52.78 25.05
CA ASN A 173 -8.69 52.59 23.75
C ASN A 173 -7.16 52.54 23.92
N MET A 174 -6.56 51.35 23.91
CA MET A 174 -5.13 51.23 23.67
C MET A 174 -4.89 51.13 22.17
N ALA A 175 -4.38 52.22 21.61
CA ALA A 175 -3.85 52.24 20.25
C ALA A 175 -2.91 51.05 20.02
N VAL A 176 -3.11 50.31 18.94
CA VAL A 176 -2.21 49.23 18.51
C VAL A 176 -0.86 49.88 18.15
N LYS A 177 0.05 49.93 19.11
CA LYS A 177 1.40 50.45 18.92
C LYS A 177 2.10 49.53 17.89
N LYS A 178 2.55 50.11 16.77
CA LYS A 178 3.28 49.38 15.72
C LYS A 178 4.48 48.65 16.36
N ARG A 179 4.55 47.33 16.12
CA ARG A 179 5.61 46.45 16.63
C ARG A 179 6.96 46.86 16.03
N LEU A 180 8.00 46.90 16.86
CA LEU A 180 9.36 47.18 16.39
C LEU A 180 9.97 45.90 15.80
N PRO A 181 10.83 46.01 14.77
CA PRO A 181 11.54 44.86 14.22
C PRO A 181 12.35 44.13 15.31
N GLY A 182 12.11 42.82 15.47
CA GLY A 182 12.79 41.98 16.46
C GLY A 182 11.95 41.56 17.68
N ASP A 183 10.69 41.99 17.77
CA ASP A 183 9.76 41.47 18.79
C ASP A 183 9.33 40.02 18.48
N SER A 184 9.46 39.14 19.47
CA SER A 184 9.12 37.72 19.34
C SER A 184 7.65 37.51 18.97
N LEU A 185 7.41 36.84 17.83
CA LEU A 185 6.05 36.48 17.40
C LEU A 185 5.41 35.38 18.24
N ILE A 186 6.22 34.46 18.76
CA ILE A 186 5.73 33.24 19.44
C ILE A 186 5.28 33.54 20.88
N ASN A 187 5.88 34.54 21.53
CA ASN A 187 5.55 34.89 22.91
C ASN A 187 5.47 36.43 23.12
N PRO A 188 4.38 37.06 22.65
CA PRO A 188 4.21 38.51 22.77
C PRO A 188 4.14 38.92 24.25
N GLY A 189 4.97 39.87 24.65
CA GLY A 189 5.00 40.41 26.02
C GLY A 189 6.16 39.92 26.90
N THR A 190 6.97 38.97 26.42
CA THR A 190 8.17 38.55 27.17
C THR A 190 9.27 39.60 27.04
N LYS A 191 9.72 40.18 28.16
CA LYS A 191 10.84 41.13 28.18
C LYS A 191 12.14 40.41 27.86
N ARG A 192 12.90 40.95 26.90
CA ARG A 192 14.19 40.39 26.45
C ARG A 192 15.22 40.46 27.59
N LYS A 193 16.02 39.40 27.77
CA LYS A 193 17.21 39.44 28.65
C LYS A 193 18.21 40.45 28.07
N ARG A 194 18.70 41.37 28.91
CA ARG A 194 19.77 42.32 28.55
C ARG A 194 21.03 41.53 28.15
N GLN A 195 21.71 41.97 27.10
CA GLN A 195 23.03 41.44 26.77
C GLN A 195 24.00 41.76 27.91
N ALA A 196 24.89 40.82 28.20
CA ALA A 196 25.94 41.00 29.21
C ALA A 196 26.91 42.09 28.71
N THR A 197 27.05 43.15 29.50
CA THR A 197 28.08 44.16 29.28
C THR A 197 29.41 43.56 29.73
N GLY A 198 30.42 43.59 28.86
CA GLY A 198 31.75 43.04 29.15
C GLY A 198 32.41 43.71 30.37
N VAL A 199 33.30 42.98 31.02
CA VAL A 199 34.18 43.50 32.07
C VAL A 199 35.32 44.28 31.40
N ALA A 200 35.54 45.52 31.85
CA ALA A 200 36.73 46.29 31.51
C ALA A 200 37.88 45.81 32.41
N PHE A 201 39.03 45.53 31.82
CA PHE A 201 40.27 45.33 32.57
C PHE A 201 40.97 46.69 32.60
N ASP A 202 41.33 47.15 33.80
CA ASP A 202 42.23 48.30 33.93
C ASP A 202 43.62 47.84 33.49
N ASP A 203 44.18 48.54 32.50
CA ASP A 203 45.58 48.40 32.13
C ASP A 203 46.40 49.20 33.16
N GLU A 204 47.09 48.49 34.06
CA GLU A 204 48.12 49.10 34.90
C GLU A 204 49.38 49.35 34.04
N ASP A 205 49.69 50.63 33.83
CA ASP A 205 50.96 51.11 33.26
C ASP A 205 52.11 50.92 34.27
N ASP A 206 53.17 50.23 33.80
CA ASP A 206 54.58 50.11 34.26
C ASP A 206 54.92 49.76 35.73
#